data_AF-A0A850GXU1-F1
#
_entry.id   AF-A0A850GXU1-F1
#
_cell.length_a   1.000
_cell.length_b   1.000
_cell.length_c   1.000
_cell.angle_alpha   90.00
_cell.angle_beta   90.00
_cell.angle_gamma   90.00
#
_symmetry.space_group_name_H-M   'P 1'
#
loop_
_entity.id
_entity.type
_entity.pdbx_description
1 polymer ?
#
loop_
_entity_poly.entity_id
_entity_poly.type
_entity_poly.pdbx_seq_one_letter_code
_entity_poly.pdbx_strand_id
1 'polypeptide(L)'
;MFVAALFSILLASCNDRASELTGDPPADKRKEFSDAEKQIAAELSIGNQAILEEATSDYEQALVCDMALESLATQLTERGALNAAQRQAFVDARKLFVRRQKLFAGQRNGEDIASDRREFEIYAGEDSVRAQIAIGCIRKLQEEQS
;
A
#
# COMPACT_ATOMS: atom_id res chain seq x y z
N MET A 1 51.17 3.56 35.34
CA MET A 1 49.70 3.59 35.59
C MET A 1 49.05 4.44 34.50
N PHE A 2 48.21 3.77 33.70
CA PHE A 2 47.09 4.23 32.87
C PHE A 2 47.13 5.59 32.12
N VAL A 3 47.45 5.46 30.83
CA VAL A 3 46.78 6.00 29.62
C VAL A 3 45.64 7.00 29.87
N ALA A 4 45.87 8.27 29.53
CA ALA A 4 44.82 9.26 29.31
C ALA A 4 44.19 8.98 27.93
N ALA A 5 42.96 8.47 27.92
CA ALA A 5 42.20 8.25 26.71
C ALA A 5 41.74 9.58 26.11
N LEU A 6 42.14 9.82 24.85
CA LEU A 6 41.61 10.85 23.98
C LEU A 6 40.10 10.71 23.84
N PHE A 7 39.36 11.72 24.28
CA PHE A 7 37.94 11.88 23.96
C PHE A 7 37.82 12.93 22.85
N SER A 8 38.12 12.52 21.61
CA SER A 8 37.86 13.33 20.41
C SER A 8 36.36 13.29 20.10
N ILE A 9 35.60 14.20 20.71
CA ILE A 9 34.21 14.46 20.35
C ILE A 9 34.22 15.22 19.02
N LEU A 10 34.08 14.49 17.91
CA LEU A 10 33.71 15.07 16.63
C LEU A 10 32.26 15.56 16.73
N LEU A 11 32.10 16.85 17.04
CA LEU A 11 30.88 17.60 16.75
C LEU A 11 30.77 17.69 15.22
N ALA A 12 30.21 16.65 14.59
CA ALA A 12 29.69 16.74 13.24
C ALA A 12 28.46 17.66 13.29
N SER A 13 28.75 18.94 13.09
CA SER A 13 27.80 20.01 12.80
C SER A 13 26.91 19.59 11.62
N CYS A 14 25.67 19.20 11.88
CA CYS A 14 24.60 19.21 10.89
C CYS A 14 24.21 20.66 10.59
N ASN A 15 25.04 21.37 9.83
CA ASN A 15 24.60 22.57 9.14
C ASN A 15 25.52 22.82 7.94
N ASP A 16 25.13 22.33 6.76
CA ASP A 16 24.90 23.17 5.58
C ASP A 16 24.56 22.30 4.37
N ARG A 17 23.31 22.41 3.90
CA ARG A 17 22.83 22.26 2.50
C ARG A 17 21.32 22.04 2.51
N ALA A 18 20.61 23.04 3.04
CA ALA A 18 19.26 23.36 2.64
C ALA A 18 19.33 24.46 1.57
N SER A 19 19.76 24.10 0.35
CA SER A 19 19.52 24.87 -0.88
C SER A 19 19.84 23.99 -2.08
N GLU A 20 19.02 24.12 -3.13
CA GLU A 20 19.00 23.35 -4.38
C GLU A 20 18.25 22.00 -4.37
N LEU A 21 16.94 22.08 -4.10
CA LEU A 21 15.95 21.16 -4.66
C LEU A 21 15.04 21.86 -5.70
N THR A 22 15.53 22.94 -6.31
CA THR A 22 14.92 23.57 -7.49
C THR A 22 15.80 23.35 -8.70
N GLY A 23 15.85 22.10 -9.14
CA GLY A 23 16.25 21.75 -10.49
C GLY A 23 15.22 20.75 -10.97
N ASP A 24 14.40 21.13 -11.95
CA ASP A 24 13.72 20.13 -12.75
C ASP A 24 14.78 19.11 -13.19
N PRO A 25 14.61 17.80 -12.90
CA PRO A 25 15.57 16.83 -13.37
C PRO A 25 15.66 16.95 -14.90
N PRO A 26 16.87 17.04 -15.47
CA PRO A 26 17.00 17.15 -16.92
C PRO A 26 16.21 16.01 -17.57
N ALA A 27 15.31 16.38 -18.51
CA ALA A 27 14.35 15.47 -19.15
C ALA A 27 15.00 14.24 -19.84
N ASP A 28 16.33 14.23 -19.92
CA ASP A 28 17.18 13.27 -20.62
C ASP A 28 17.78 12.17 -19.72
N LYS A 29 17.39 12.09 -18.43
CA LYS A 29 17.91 11.03 -17.52
C LYS A 29 16.84 10.30 -16.71
N ARG A 30 15.66 10.09 -17.27
CA ARG A 30 14.81 8.98 -16.80
C ARG A 30 15.44 7.69 -17.31
N LYS A 31 16.38 7.14 -16.53
CA LYS A 31 17.01 5.86 -16.81
C LYS A 31 15.89 4.83 -16.92
N GLU A 32 15.64 4.36 -18.13
CA GLU A 32 14.62 3.35 -18.36
C GLU A 32 15.10 2.05 -17.69
N PHE A 33 14.32 1.53 -16.75
CA PHE A 33 14.66 0.29 -16.08
C PHE A 33 14.75 -0.83 -17.12
N SER A 34 15.81 -1.63 -17.05
CA SER A 34 15.93 -2.85 -17.82
C SER A 34 14.82 -3.83 -17.46
N ASP A 35 14.49 -4.75 -18.35
CA ASP A 35 13.45 -5.76 -18.11
C ASP A 35 13.79 -6.61 -16.87
N ALA A 36 15.07 -6.88 -16.62
CA ALA A 36 15.54 -7.55 -15.42
C ALA A 36 15.31 -6.71 -14.14
N GLU A 37 15.57 -5.40 -14.18
CA GLU A 37 15.30 -4.50 -13.04
C GLU A 37 13.79 -4.36 -12.78
N LYS A 38 12.97 -4.30 -13.84
CA LYS A 38 11.50 -4.31 -13.73
C LYS A 38 11.00 -5.63 -13.13
N GLN A 39 11.59 -6.76 -13.53
CA GLN A 39 11.25 -8.07 -13.02
C GLN A 39 11.64 -8.24 -11.54
N ILE A 40 12.83 -7.79 -11.14
CA ILE A 40 13.24 -7.75 -9.73
C ILE A 40 12.32 -6.82 -8.92
N ALA A 41 11.97 -5.65 -9.45
CA ALA A 41 11.04 -4.74 -8.80
C ALA A 41 9.62 -5.34 -8.65
N ALA A 42 9.18 -6.14 -9.63
CA ALA A 42 7.93 -6.89 -9.56
C ALA A 42 8.00 -7.99 -8.48
N GLU A 43 9.10 -8.74 -8.41
CA GLU A 43 9.34 -9.76 -7.38
C GLU A 43 9.45 -9.18 -5.96
N LEU A 44 10.03 -7.99 -5.83
CA LEU A 44 10.16 -7.25 -4.57
C LEU A 44 8.95 -6.37 -4.27
N SER A 45 7.98 -6.27 -5.18
CA SER A 45 6.76 -5.51 -4.94
C SER A 45 5.95 -6.26 -3.90
N ILE A 46 5.91 -5.70 -2.69
CA ILE A 46 5.07 -6.17 -1.58
C ILE A 46 3.56 -5.99 -1.93
N GLY A 47 3.20 -5.58 -3.15
CA GLY A 47 1.83 -5.68 -3.64
C GLY A 47 1.70 -6.92 -4.52
N ASN A 48 0.86 -7.88 -4.13
CA ASN A 48 0.49 -8.99 -5.01
C ASN A 48 -0.47 -8.46 -6.09
N GLN A 49 0.08 -7.72 -7.04
CA GLN A 49 -0.65 -7.18 -8.19
C GLN A 49 -1.23 -8.31 -9.04
N ALA A 50 -0.61 -9.50 -9.06
CA ALA A 50 -1.13 -10.64 -9.79
C ALA A 50 -2.54 -11.06 -9.31
N ILE A 51 -2.84 -11.03 -8.00
CA ILE A 51 -4.21 -11.29 -7.51
C ILE A 51 -5.18 -10.15 -7.88
N LEU A 52 -4.72 -8.90 -7.90
CA LEU A 52 -5.54 -7.75 -8.32
C LEU A 52 -5.79 -7.75 -9.84
N GLU A 53 -4.86 -8.27 -10.63
CA GLU A 53 -4.96 -8.46 -12.08
C GLU A 53 -5.76 -9.71 -12.45
N GLU A 54 -5.75 -10.73 -11.58
CA GLU A 54 -6.61 -11.92 -11.67
C GLU A 54 -8.05 -11.64 -11.22
N ALA A 55 -8.29 -10.59 -10.43
CA ALA A 55 -9.64 -10.08 -10.17
C ALA A 55 -10.24 -9.53 -11.47
N THR A 56 -11.03 -10.37 -12.12
CA THR A 56 -11.49 -10.23 -13.51
C THR A 56 -12.52 -9.12 -13.74
N SER A 57 -12.99 -8.45 -12.68
CA SER A 57 -13.95 -7.34 -12.79
C SER A 57 -13.70 -6.20 -11.81
N ASP A 58 -14.16 -4.99 -12.15
CA ASP A 58 -14.12 -3.81 -11.27
C ASP A 58 -14.84 -4.05 -9.93
N TYR A 59 -15.88 -4.89 -9.96
CA TYR A 59 -16.60 -5.33 -8.77
C TYR A 59 -15.71 -6.18 -7.86
N GLU A 60 -15.09 -7.22 -8.40
CA GLU A 60 -14.20 -8.11 -7.64
C GLU A 60 -12.99 -7.35 -7.09
N GLN A 61 -12.38 -6.46 -7.87
CA GLN A 61 -11.30 -5.59 -7.38
C GLN A 61 -11.76 -4.74 -6.20
N ALA A 62 -12.95 -4.13 -6.28
CA ALA A 62 -13.48 -3.32 -5.19
C ALA A 62 -13.84 -4.14 -3.95
N LEU A 63 -14.32 -5.38 -4.12
CA LEU A 63 -14.61 -6.30 -3.03
C LEU A 63 -13.32 -6.71 -2.32
N VAL A 64 -12.34 -7.18 -3.08
CA VAL A 64 -11.04 -7.62 -2.58
C VAL A 64 -10.31 -6.49 -1.87
N CYS A 65 -10.32 -5.27 -2.41
CA CYS A 65 -9.69 -4.13 -1.78
C CYS A 65 -10.34 -3.73 -0.45
N ASP A 66 -11.68 -3.75 -0.33
CA ASP A 66 -12.35 -3.46 0.94
C ASP A 66 -11.97 -4.49 2.02
N MET A 67 -12.01 -5.77 1.67
CA MET A 67 -11.67 -6.87 2.58
C MET A 67 -10.20 -6.84 3.01
N ALA A 68 -9.28 -6.62 2.07
CA ALA A 68 -7.86 -6.53 2.35
C ALA A 68 -7.55 -5.34 3.28
N LEU A 69 -8.16 -4.17 3.02
CA LEU A 69 -8.02 -2.99 3.87
C LEU A 69 -8.60 -3.21 5.27
N GLU A 70 -9.72 -3.92 5.40
CA GLU A 70 -10.28 -4.31 6.69
C GLU A 70 -9.32 -5.19 7.48
N SER A 71 -8.79 -6.23 6.84
CA SER A 71 -7.83 -7.15 7.44
C SER A 71 -6.59 -6.39 7.93
N LEU A 72 -5.99 -5.57 7.07
CA LEU A 72 -4.79 -4.80 7.40
C LEU A 72 -5.06 -3.78 8.52
N ALA A 73 -6.18 -3.05 8.45
CA ALA A 73 -6.54 -2.06 9.47
C ALA A 73 -6.74 -2.73 10.85
N THR A 74 -7.36 -3.91 10.88
CA THR A 74 -7.57 -4.69 12.09
C THR A 74 -6.24 -5.09 12.72
N GLN A 75 -5.36 -5.73 11.96
CA GLN A 75 -4.03 -6.16 12.43
C GLN A 75 -3.19 -4.98 12.94
N LEU A 76 -3.17 -3.85 12.23
CA LEU A 76 -2.40 -2.67 12.64
C LEU A 76 -3.02 -1.98 13.86
N THR A 77 -4.34 -2.01 14.01
CA THR A 77 -5.03 -1.47 15.20
C THR A 77 -4.73 -2.31 16.43
N GLU A 78 -4.80 -3.64 16.32
CA GLU A 78 -4.49 -4.56 17.43
C GLU A 78 -3.05 -4.41 17.93
N ARG A 79 -2.12 -4.07 17.02
CA ARG A 79 -0.71 -3.80 17.35
C ARG A 79 -0.45 -2.38 17.86
N GLY A 80 -1.48 -1.53 17.93
CA GLY A 80 -1.33 -0.11 18.30
C GLY A 80 -0.52 0.71 17.29
N ALA A 81 -0.37 0.23 16.06
CA ALA A 81 0.48 0.84 15.02
C ALA A 81 -0.18 2.03 14.30
N LEU A 82 -1.49 2.23 14.47
CA LEU A 82 -2.23 3.33 13.85
C LEU A 82 -2.52 4.45 14.84
N ASN A 83 -2.32 5.69 14.40
CA ASN A 83 -2.89 6.86 15.06
C ASN A 83 -4.36 7.09 14.62
N ALA A 84 -5.04 8.08 15.21
CA ALA A 84 -6.45 8.35 14.92
C ALA A 84 -6.71 8.76 13.46
N ALA A 85 -5.83 9.59 12.89
CA ALA A 85 -5.95 10.03 11.50
C ALA A 85 -5.78 8.86 10.52
N GLN A 86 -4.82 7.96 10.78
CA GLN A 86 -4.60 6.76 9.96
C GLN A 86 -5.78 5.80 10.06
N ARG A 87 -6.35 5.58 11.25
CA ARG A 87 -7.59 4.78 11.41
C ARG A 87 -8.73 5.36 10.58
N GLN A 88 -8.91 6.68 10.62
CA GLN A 88 -9.95 7.34 9.84
C GLN A 88 -9.71 7.20 8.32
N ALA A 89 -8.45 7.32 7.87
CA ALA A 89 -8.10 7.12 6.46
C ALA A 89 -8.43 5.70 5.97
N PHE A 90 -8.17 4.66 6.77
CA PHE A 90 -8.60 3.29 6.45
C PHE A 90 -10.13 3.18 6.32
N VAL A 91 -10.88 3.78 7.25
CA VAL A 91 -12.34 3.80 7.17
C VAL A 91 -12.84 4.46 5.88
N ASP A 92 -12.25 5.59 5.50
CA ASP A 92 -12.69 6.34 4.33
C ASP A 92 -12.27 5.67 3.00
N ALA A 93 -11.09 5.04 2.97
CA ALA A 93 -10.66 4.20 1.85
C ALA A 93 -11.61 3.00 1.67
N ARG A 94 -11.98 2.33 2.76
CA ARG A 94 -12.96 1.23 2.71
C ARG A 94 -14.33 1.69 2.20
N LYS A 95 -14.85 2.82 2.69
CA LYS A 95 -16.12 3.39 2.18
C LYS A 95 -16.07 3.66 0.69
N LEU A 96 -14.92 4.07 0.15
CA LEU A 96 -14.74 4.26 -1.29
C LEU A 96 -14.91 2.94 -2.05
N PHE A 97 -14.25 1.88 -1.61
CA PHE A 97 -14.37 0.57 -2.25
C PHE A 97 -15.76 -0.04 -2.08
N VAL A 98 -16.42 0.12 -0.93
CA VAL A 98 -17.85 -0.26 -0.76
C VAL A 98 -18.76 0.49 -1.73
N ARG A 99 -18.50 1.78 -1.99
CA ARG A 99 -19.23 2.53 -3.03
C ARG A 99 -18.97 1.98 -4.43
N ARG A 100 -17.71 1.64 -4.75
CA ARG A 100 -17.34 1.02 -6.04
C ARG A 100 -18.01 -0.34 -6.22
N GLN A 101 -18.04 -1.18 -5.19
CA GLN A 101 -18.78 -2.46 -5.21
C GLN A 101 -20.23 -2.23 -5.61
N LYS A 102 -20.93 -1.29 -4.97
CA LYS A 102 -22.33 -0.98 -5.29
C LYS A 102 -22.52 -0.45 -6.72
N LEU A 103 -21.57 0.34 -7.22
CA LEU A 103 -21.60 0.86 -8.59
C LEU A 103 -21.46 -0.25 -9.63
N PHE A 104 -20.59 -1.23 -9.36
CA PHE A 104 -20.25 -2.32 -10.28
C PHE A 104 -20.98 -3.63 -9.98
N ALA A 105 -21.87 -3.67 -8.98
CA ALA A 105 -22.58 -4.87 -8.54
C ALA A 105 -23.45 -5.50 -9.65
N GLY A 106 -23.88 -4.69 -10.63
CA GLY A 106 -24.81 -5.12 -11.67
C GLY A 106 -26.17 -5.45 -11.06
N GLN A 107 -26.59 -6.72 -11.17
CA GLN A 107 -27.84 -7.22 -10.59
C GLN A 107 -27.70 -7.76 -9.17
N ARG A 108 -26.47 -7.84 -8.63
CA ARG A 108 -26.21 -8.37 -7.28
C ARG A 108 -26.88 -7.49 -6.22
N ASN A 109 -27.59 -8.12 -5.30
CA ASN A 109 -28.17 -7.46 -4.14
C ASN A 109 -27.19 -7.52 -2.95
N GLY A 110 -27.59 -6.97 -1.79
CA GLY A 110 -26.72 -6.96 -0.60
C GLY A 110 -26.40 -8.33 -0.02
N GLU A 111 -27.28 -9.32 -0.21
CA GLU A 111 -27.06 -10.71 0.22
C GLU A 111 -26.04 -11.41 -0.67
N ASP A 112 -26.12 -11.18 -1.98
CA ASP A 112 -25.14 -11.68 -2.96
C ASP A 112 -23.75 -11.13 -2.65
N ILE A 113 -23.63 -9.81 -2.42
CA ILE A 113 -22.35 -9.17 -2.04
C ILE A 113 -21.80 -9.75 -0.74
N ALA A 114 -22.66 -9.98 0.25
CA ALA A 114 -22.24 -10.60 1.50
C ALA A 114 -21.81 -12.07 1.32
N SER A 115 -22.42 -12.78 0.37
CA SER A 115 -22.01 -14.13 -0.01
C SER A 115 -20.65 -14.15 -0.69
N ASP A 116 -20.46 -13.29 -1.70
CA ASP A 116 -19.19 -13.12 -2.41
C ASP A 116 -18.07 -12.77 -1.43
N ARG A 117 -18.34 -11.89 -0.45
CA ARG A 117 -17.39 -11.54 0.62
C ARG A 117 -16.96 -12.76 1.43
N ARG A 118 -17.89 -13.65 1.79
CA ARG A 118 -17.57 -14.87 2.56
C ARG A 118 -16.77 -15.86 1.72
N GLU A 119 -17.10 -16.02 0.45
CA GLU A 119 -16.35 -16.87 -0.48
C GLU A 119 -14.91 -16.37 -0.63
N PHE A 120 -14.73 -15.06 -0.77
CA PHE A 120 -13.41 -14.45 -0.78
C PHE A 120 -12.68 -14.52 0.56
N GLU A 121 -13.37 -14.53 1.71
CA GLU A 121 -12.69 -14.69 3.01
C GLU A 121 -12.02 -16.06 3.12
N ILE A 122 -12.59 -17.07 2.45
CA ILE A 122 -12.02 -18.42 2.34
C ILE A 122 -10.86 -18.43 1.34
N TYR A 123 -10.97 -17.68 0.23
CA TYR A 123 -9.97 -17.67 -0.85
C TYR A 123 -8.77 -16.74 -0.63
N ALA A 124 -8.95 -15.60 0.05
CA ALA A 124 -7.96 -14.52 0.21
C ALA A 124 -6.70 -14.94 1.01
N GLY A 125 -6.65 -16.19 1.46
CA GLY A 125 -5.43 -16.81 1.97
C GLY A 125 -4.91 -16.18 3.25
N GLU A 126 -3.60 -16.32 3.45
CA GLU A 126 -2.88 -15.87 4.64
C GLU A 126 -2.90 -14.34 4.82
N ASP A 127 -2.74 -13.89 6.06
CA ASP A 127 -2.69 -12.48 6.44
C ASP A 127 -1.65 -11.66 5.65
N SER A 128 -0.54 -12.30 5.28
CA SER A 128 0.53 -11.71 4.48
C SER A 128 0.02 -11.31 3.09
N VAL A 129 -0.71 -12.19 2.41
CA VAL A 129 -1.29 -11.94 1.08
C VAL A 129 -2.32 -10.81 1.15
N ARG A 130 -3.19 -10.81 2.16
CA ARG A 130 -4.18 -9.74 2.37
C ARG A 130 -3.52 -8.38 2.59
N ALA A 131 -2.44 -8.33 3.36
CA ALA A 131 -1.68 -7.09 3.57
C ALA A 131 -1.07 -6.58 2.25
N GLN A 132 -0.52 -7.48 1.43
CA GLN A 132 0.04 -7.13 0.12
C GLN A 132 -1.02 -6.55 -0.83
N ILE A 133 -2.20 -7.19 -0.90
CA ILE A 133 -3.33 -6.70 -1.69
C ILE A 133 -3.77 -5.31 -1.20
N ALA A 134 -3.89 -5.11 0.12
CA ALA A 134 -4.28 -3.83 0.69
C ALA A 134 -3.30 -2.70 0.29
N ILE A 135 -1.99 -2.99 0.32
CA ILE A 135 -0.95 -2.05 -0.12
C ILE A 135 -1.11 -1.72 -1.62
N GLY A 136 -1.37 -2.73 -2.45
CA GLY A 136 -1.66 -2.54 -3.88
C GLY A 136 -2.87 -1.63 -4.12
N CYS A 137 -3.96 -1.84 -3.39
CA CYS A 137 -5.15 -1.00 -3.46
C CYS A 137 -4.88 0.45 -3.05
N ILE A 138 -4.09 0.68 -2.00
CA ILE A 138 -3.70 2.02 -1.56
C ILE A 138 -2.88 2.74 -2.63
N ARG A 139 -1.88 2.06 -3.23
CA ARG A 139 -1.06 2.63 -4.31
C ARG A 139 -1.91 3.04 -5.51
N LYS A 140 -2.83 2.17 -5.94
CA LYS A 140 -3.77 2.47 -7.03
C LYS A 140 -4.60 3.74 -6.75
N LEU A 141 -5.08 3.92 -5.52
CA LEU A 141 -5.79 5.14 -5.12
C LEU A 141 -4.92 6.41 -5.14
N GLN A 142 -3.61 6.28 -4.97
CA GLN A 142 -2.67 7.40 -5.06
C GLN A 142 -2.39 7.78 -6.52
N GLU A 143 -2.24 6.78 -7.40
CA GLU A 143 -2.04 6.98 -8.84
C GLU A 143 -3.26 7.63 -9.52
N GLU A 144 -4.48 7.28 -9.09
CA GLU A 144 -5.73 7.90 -9.58
C GLU A 144 -5.88 9.39 -9.20
N GLN A 145 -5.07 9.89 -8.27
CA GLN A 145 -5.10 11.29 -7.79
C GLN A 145 -4.00 12.17 -8.39
N SER A 146 -3.08 11.59 -9.15
CA SER A 146 -1.98 12.27 -9.86
C SER A 146 -2.31 12.52 -11.32
#